data_AF-A0A3M7BDD0-F1
#
_entry.id   AF-A0A3M7BDD0-F1
#
_cell.length_a   1.000
_cell.length_b   1.000
_cell.length_c   1.000
_cell.angle_alpha   90.00
_cell.angle_beta   90.00
_cell.angle_gamma   90.00
#
_symmetry.space_group_name_H-M   'P 1'
#
loop_
_entity.id
_entity.type
_entity.pdbx_description
1 polymer ?
#
loop_
_entity_poly.entity_id
_entity_poly.type
_entity_poly.pdbx_seq_one_letter_code
_entity_poly.pdbx_strand_id
1 'polypeptide(L)'
;MTGFLDAGLAWAVPVRPDTLGAHLEAYAAGVPAITALRLCHRFGTGPAAHITRLPRELVFLIEEHVHAANWHLRSKPDCEWRSSFTCFQARCEPRKHEGDWSAYSAVVDSYMRECDHCTKNTMYDNNCPYRCPDEHNRLCPACAKDKGAEACYGTCRVRWESELNRVLRNDAAFFEQHERNKRTWMDKIRQCPASRFAKYDRLLLQHFGLEAFFASTKIDYQNLKWPRDFQYRWHAQSDLRTTICYLTLPRTGGPSGRFFNGSTEEKQGRILVEAAQALPVDLASTAAPIANMRRRFTFAMKTLALTPSVHPSQKHASPVSAKKLKMHDDAERNDGERKDKDATKTEPAPLKTVSLMHHQSGVTAPEPLEQGD
;
A
#
# COMPACT_ATOMS: atom_id res chain seq x y z
N MET A 1 -3.06 32.44 4.28
CA MET A 1 -1.63 32.43 3.87
C MET A 1 -1.43 31.26 2.93
N THR A 2 -1.06 31.56 1.70
CA THR A 2 -0.92 30.65 0.57
C THR A 2 0.42 29.91 0.65
N GLY A 3 0.37 28.61 0.94
CA GLY A 3 1.53 27.74 0.82
C GLY A 3 1.72 27.33 -0.64
N PHE A 4 2.78 27.81 -1.28
CA PHE A 4 3.23 27.28 -2.57
C PHE A 4 3.79 25.88 -2.34
N LEU A 5 3.09 24.86 -2.85
CA LEU A 5 3.65 23.52 -3.06
C LEU A 5 4.47 23.59 -4.34
N ASP A 6 5.79 23.75 -4.20
CA ASP A 6 6.69 23.50 -5.33
C ASP A 6 6.74 21.98 -5.53
N ALA A 7 5.94 21.49 -6.48
CA ALA A 7 5.83 20.08 -6.80
C ALA A 7 7.12 19.61 -7.49
N GLY A 8 8.16 19.36 -6.70
CA GLY A 8 9.41 18.79 -7.18
C GLY A 8 9.16 17.42 -7.79
N LEU A 9 9.43 17.30 -9.09
CA LEU A 9 9.39 16.05 -9.84
C LEU A 9 10.42 15.08 -9.22
N ALA A 10 9.95 14.02 -8.57
CA ALA A 10 10.84 13.02 -7.96
C ALA A 10 10.81 11.73 -8.79
N TRP A 11 12.00 11.22 -9.12
CA TRP A 11 12.18 9.87 -9.66
C TRP A 11 11.86 8.86 -8.57
N ALA A 12 10.87 8.00 -8.84
CA ALA A 12 10.42 7.03 -7.86
C ALA A 12 10.19 5.64 -8.48
N VAL A 13 10.49 4.60 -7.70
CA VAL A 13 10.08 3.22 -7.99
C VAL A 13 9.10 2.77 -6.92
N PRO A 14 7.84 2.48 -7.27
CA PRO A 14 6.85 2.03 -6.30
C PRO A 14 7.18 0.59 -5.86
N VAL A 15 7.18 0.35 -4.57
CA VAL A 15 7.47 -0.96 -3.98
C VAL A 15 6.45 -1.30 -2.90
N ARG A 16 6.32 -2.58 -2.58
CA ARG A 16 5.48 -3.01 -1.45
C ARG A 16 6.14 -2.66 -0.12
N PRO A 17 5.48 -1.93 0.80
CA PRO A 17 6.12 -1.45 2.03
C PRO A 17 6.48 -2.59 2.98
N ASP A 18 5.62 -3.61 3.11
CA ASP A 18 5.85 -4.79 3.95
C ASP A 18 7.05 -5.60 3.46
N THR A 19 7.16 -5.74 2.14
CA THR A 19 8.26 -6.46 1.48
C THR A 19 9.56 -5.68 1.64
N LEU A 20 9.55 -4.36 1.40
CA LEU A 20 10.72 -3.50 1.59
C LEU A 20 11.26 -3.59 3.02
N GLY A 21 10.39 -3.43 4.03
CA GLY A 21 10.80 -3.48 5.42
C GLY A 21 11.40 -4.83 5.83
N ALA A 22 10.73 -5.94 5.47
CA ALA A 22 11.25 -7.28 5.75
C ALA A 22 12.59 -7.57 5.04
N HIS A 23 12.75 -7.09 3.81
CA HIS A 23 13.98 -7.33 3.04
C HIS A 23 15.14 -6.46 3.53
N LEU A 24 14.87 -5.23 3.96
CA LEU A 24 15.86 -4.37 4.61
C LEU A 24 16.30 -4.93 5.97
N GLU A 25 15.39 -5.52 6.72
CA GLU A 25 15.71 -6.22 7.97
C GLU A 25 16.63 -7.42 7.73
N ALA A 26 16.31 -8.27 6.76
CA ALA A 26 17.16 -9.39 6.37
C ALA A 26 18.53 -8.94 5.84
N TYR A 27 18.56 -7.85 5.06
CA TYR A 27 19.81 -7.27 4.57
C TYR A 27 20.66 -6.73 5.73
N ALA A 28 20.06 -5.95 6.64
CA ALA A 28 20.73 -5.40 7.82
C ALA A 28 21.36 -6.49 8.70
N ALA A 29 20.71 -7.65 8.85
CA ALA A 29 21.25 -8.78 9.59
C ALA A 29 22.55 -9.34 8.96
N GLY A 30 22.75 -9.21 7.64
CA GLY A 30 23.94 -9.68 6.93
C GLY A 30 25.07 -8.64 6.84
N VAL A 31 24.76 -7.35 7.05
CA VAL A 31 25.74 -6.25 6.91
C VAL A 31 26.97 -6.43 7.81
N PRO A 32 26.87 -6.84 9.08
CA PRO A 32 28.05 -7.02 9.92
C PRO A 32 29.04 -8.06 9.36
N ALA A 33 28.53 -9.22 8.93
CA ALA A 33 29.35 -10.29 8.37
C ALA A 33 30.03 -9.86 7.05
N ILE A 34 29.29 -9.17 6.18
CA ILE A 34 29.84 -8.63 4.93
C ILE A 34 30.88 -7.54 5.19
N THR A 35 30.64 -6.71 6.20
CA THR A 35 31.60 -5.66 6.60
C THR A 35 32.88 -6.29 7.14
N ALA A 36 32.77 -7.29 8.01
CA ALA A 36 33.90 -8.06 8.50
C ALA A 36 34.67 -8.73 7.35
N LEU A 37 33.97 -9.41 6.43
CA LEU A 37 34.57 -9.99 5.22
C LEU A 37 35.37 -8.95 4.41
N ARG A 38 34.76 -7.80 4.13
CA ARG A 38 35.40 -6.71 3.37
C ARG A 38 36.60 -6.12 4.09
N LEU A 39 36.55 -5.98 5.41
CA LEU A 39 37.66 -5.46 6.22
C LEU A 39 38.81 -6.46 6.27
N CYS A 40 38.51 -7.74 6.54
CA CYS A 40 39.51 -8.81 6.55
C CYS A 40 40.16 -8.99 5.16
N HIS A 41 39.39 -8.89 4.08
CA HIS A 41 39.89 -8.96 2.71
C HIS A 41 40.85 -7.80 2.38
N ARG A 42 40.51 -6.57 2.79
CA ARG A 42 41.32 -5.38 2.46
C ARG A 42 42.51 -5.15 3.36
N PHE A 43 42.38 -5.45 4.65
CA PHE A 43 43.33 -5.04 5.69
C PHE A 43 43.91 -6.21 6.48
N GLY A 44 43.56 -7.46 6.15
CA GLY A 44 44.13 -8.63 6.81
C GLY A 44 45.65 -8.69 6.64
N THR A 45 46.37 -9.00 7.71
CA THR A 45 47.83 -9.14 7.70
C THR A 45 48.25 -10.47 8.34
N GLY A 46 49.46 -10.92 8.01
CA GLY A 46 50.04 -12.15 8.56
C GLY A 46 49.89 -13.39 7.65
N PRO A 47 50.60 -14.49 7.98
CA PRO A 47 50.68 -15.67 7.13
C PRO A 47 49.36 -16.43 6.98
N ALA A 48 48.45 -16.30 7.94
CA ALA A 48 47.12 -16.93 7.95
C ALA A 48 46.01 -16.09 7.27
N ALA A 49 46.32 -14.88 6.77
CA ALA A 49 45.34 -13.98 6.17
C ALA A 49 45.01 -14.36 4.71
N HIS A 50 44.67 -15.63 4.45
CA HIS A 50 44.41 -16.16 3.12
C HIS A 50 43.25 -15.46 2.40
N ILE A 51 42.31 -14.91 3.16
CA ILE A 51 41.15 -14.19 2.62
C ILE A 51 41.54 -13.00 1.75
N THR A 52 42.68 -12.34 2.01
CA THR A 52 43.17 -11.19 1.23
C THR A 52 43.57 -11.56 -0.20
N ARG A 53 43.86 -12.85 -0.44
CA ARG A 53 44.25 -13.38 -1.76
C ARG A 53 43.06 -13.76 -2.62
N LEU A 54 41.84 -13.70 -2.08
CA LEU A 54 40.64 -14.03 -2.85
C LEU A 54 40.43 -12.98 -3.95
N PRO A 55 40.19 -13.39 -5.21
CA PRO A 55 39.69 -12.52 -6.25
C PRO A 55 38.40 -11.83 -5.80
N ARG A 56 38.20 -10.60 -6.29
CA ARG A 56 37.07 -9.76 -5.89
C ARG A 56 35.73 -10.39 -6.26
N GLU A 57 35.71 -11.17 -7.34
CA GLU A 57 34.56 -11.92 -7.83
C GLU A 57 34.11 -12.96 -6.79
N LEU A 58 35.04 -13.68 -6.16
CA LEU A 58 34.71 -14.64 -5.11
C LEU A 58 34.20 -13.94 -3.86
N VAL A 59 34.76 -12.78 -3.49
CA VAL A 59 34.23 -11.98 -2.38
C VAL A 59 32.79 -11.59 -2.65
N PHE A 60 32.46 -11.13 -3.86
CA PHE A 60 31.07 -10.79 -4.22
C PHE A 60 30.13 -12.00 -4.17
N LEU A 61 30.57 -13.19 -4.60
CA LEU A 61 29.76 -14.41 -4.49
C LEU A 61 29.52 -14.79 -3.02
N ILE A 62 30.51 -14.61 -2.14
CA ILE A 62 30.34 -14.84 -0.70
C ILE A 62 29.35 -13.82 -0.12
N GLU A 63 29.45 -12.55 -0.48
CA GLU A 63 28.49 -11.52 -0.04
C GLU A 63 27.05 -11.86 -0.47
N GLU A 64 26.87 -12.30 -1.72
CA GLU A 64 25.58 -12.78 -2.22
C GLU A 64 25.08 -14.00 -1.43
N HIS A 65 25.97 -14.95 -1.11
CA HIS A 65 25.64 -16.11 -0.30
C HIS A 65 25.23 -15.73 1.13
N VAL A 66 25.91 -14.79 1.78
CA VAL A 66 25.53 -14.27 3.11
C VAL A 66 24.16 -13.62 3.07
N HIS A 67 23.85 -12.85 2.04
CA HIS A 67 22.52 -12.28 1.86
C HIS A 67 21.45 -13.35 1.61
N ALA A 68 21.78 -14.39 0.84
CA ALA A 68 20.89 -15.52 0.59
C ALA A 68 20.65 -16.38 1.83
N ALA A 69 21.64 -16.53 2.73
CA ALA A 69 21.46 -17.25 4.00
C ALA A 69 20.36 -16.62 4.88
N ASN A 70 20.22 -15.28 4.80
CA ASN A 70 19.16 -14.53 5.49
C ASN A 70 17.81 -14.53 4.75
N TRP A 71 17.66 -15.31 3.67
CA TRP A 71 16.43 -15.37 2.88
C TRP A 71 15.21 -15.84 3.68
N HIS A 72 15.42 -16.70 4.68
CA HIS A 72 14.35 -17.15 5.57
C HIS A 72 13.66 -15.97 6.30
N LEU A 73 14.40 -14.89 6.62
CA LEU A 73 13.84 -13.67 7.21
C LEU A 73 12.96 -12.89 6.23
N ARG A 74 13.29 -12.95 4.92
CA ARG A 74 12.51 -12.33 3.84
C ARG A 74 11.20 -13.09 3.56
N SER A 75 11.26 -14.42 3.66
CA SER A 75 10.20 -15.31 3.20
C SER A 75 9.24 -15.74 4.29
N LYS A 76 9.57 -15.58 5.59
CA LYS A 76 8.70 -15.96 6.71
C LYS A 76 7.28 -15.37 6.51
N PRO A 77 6.25 -16.20 6.26
CA PRO A 77 4.89 -15.74 5.99
C PRO A 77 4.37 -14.85 7.12
N ASP A 78 4.70 -15.22 8.35
CA ASP A 78 4.29 -14.53 9.58
C ASP A 78 5.38 -13.60 10.13
N CYS A 79 6.18 -12.99 9.26
CA CYS A 79 7.07 -11.93 9.71
C CYS A 79 6.24 -10.73 10.18
N GLU A 80 6.71 -10.06 11.22
CA GLU A 80 5.97 -8.96 11.88
C GLU A 80 5.65 -7.81 10.90
N TRP A 81 6.45 -7.61 9.83
CA TRP A 81 6.13 -6.65 8.77
C TRP A 81 4.85 -6.99 8.03
N ARG A 82 4.69 -8.25 7.62
CA ARG A 82 3.52 -8.70 6.85
C ARG A 82 2.28 -8.77 7.73
N SER A 83 2.39 -9.30 8.95
CA SER A 83 1.25 -9.41 9.85
C SER A 83 0.70 -8.03 10.26
N SER A 84 1.58 -7.09 10.64
CA SER A 84 1.18 -5.73 10.99
C SER A 84 0.61 -4.96 9.80
N PHE A 85 1.20 -5.09 8.60
CA PHE A 85 0.66 -4.48 7.39
C PHE A 85 -0.70 -5.06 6.99
N THR A 86 -0.87 -6.38 7.12
CA THR A 86 -2.14 -7.05 6.80
C THR A 86 -3.28 -6.55 7.70
N CYS A 87 -3.00 -6.35 8.99
CA CYS A 87 -3.95 -5.71 9.91
C CYS A 87 -4.19 -4.24 9.55
N PHE A 88 -3.14 -3.48 9.26
CA PHE A 88 -3.27 -2.08 8.83
C PHE A 88 -4.09 -1.91 7.56
N GLN A 89 -4.00 -2.88 6.65
CA GLN A 89 -4.80 -2.92 5.44
C GLN A 89 -6.21 -3.47 5.67
N ALA A 90 -6.63 -3.83 6.89
CA ALA A 90 -7.91 -4.50 7.13
C ALA A 90 -8.10 -5.78 6.27
N ARG A 91 -7.01 -6.51 6.03
CA ARG A 91 -6.99 -7.77 5.27
C ARG A 91 -6.82 -8.99 6.18
N CYS A 92 -6.71 -8.80 7.49
CA CYS A 92 -6.59 -9.93 8.41
C CYS A 92 -7.96 -10.59 8.65
N GLU A 93 -7.92 -11.86 9.01
CA GLU A 93 -9.09 -12.62 9.47
C GLU A 93 -9.07 -12.69 11.01
N PRO A 94 -10.23 -12.56 11.69
CA PRO A 94 -10.29 -12.68 13.15
C PRO A 94 -9.52 -13.88 13.71
N ARG A 95 -9.77 -15.09 13.19
CA ARG A 95 -9.10 -16.34 13.63
C ARG A 95 -7.58 -16.38 13.49
N LYS A 96 -6.99 -15.48 12.69
CA LYS A 96 -5.53 -15.41 12.45
C LYS A 96 -4.81 -14.58 13.50
N HIS A 97 -5.54 -14.04 14.46
CA HIS A 97 -4.97 -13.35 15.62
C HIS A 97 -4.74 -14.37 16.74
N GLU A 98 -3.84 -14.03 17.66
CA GLU A 98 -3.56 -14.83 18.83
C GLU A 98 -4.80 -14.85 19.75
N GLY A 99 -5.21 -16.05 20.18
CA GLY A 99 -6.34 -16.25 21.07
C GLY A 99 -6.70 -17.73 21.16
N ASP A 100 -7.34 -18.11 22.27
CA ASP A 100 -7.96 -19.43 22.39
C ASP A 100 -9.35 -19.38 21.75
N TRP A 101 -9.44 -19.94 20.56
CA TRP A 101 -10.69 -19.98 19.78
C TRP A 101 -11.48 -21.27 19.99
N SER A 102 -11.04 -22.17 20.87
CA SER A 102 -11.61 -23.51 21.03
C SER A 102 -13.11 -23.49 21.38
N ALA A 103 -13.53 -22.61 22.29
CA ALA A 103 -14.93 -22.45 22.65
C ALA A 103 -15.80 -21.98 21.46
N TYR A 104 -15.28 -21.05 20.66
CA TYR A 104 -15.96 -20.55 19.46
C TYR A 104 -16.01 -21.61 18.36
N SER A 105 -14.93 -22.37 18.18
CA SER A 105 -14.90 -23.53 17.29
C SER A 105 -15.97 -24.54 17.67
N ALA A 106 -16.08 -24.92 18.95
CA ALA A 106 -17.10 -25.84 19.42
C ALA A 106 -18.53 -25.34 19.16
N VAL A 107 -18.77 -24.03 19.33
CA VAL A 107 -20.05 -23.40 18.97
C VAL A 107 -20.33 -23.50 17.48
N VAL A 108 -19.35 -23.23 16.62
CA VAL A 108 -19.51 -23.38 15.16
C VAL A 108 -19.76 -24.84 14.79
N ASP A 109 -19.02 -25.77 15.38
CA ASP A 109 -19.16 -27.21 15.16
C ASP A 109 -20.55 -27.72 15.56
N SER A 110 -21.19 -27.12 16.57
CA SER A 110 -22.51 -27.56 17.04
C SER A 110 -23.66 -27.26 16.07
N TYR A 111 -23.51 -26.28 15.16
CA TYR A 111 -24.57 -25.91 14.20
C TYR A 111 -24.15 -26.03 12.74
N MET A 112 -22.86 -26.00 12.43
CA MET A 112 -22.37 -26.13 11.06
C MET A 112 -22.35 -27.62 10.69
N ARG A 113 -23.23 -28.01 9.77
CA ARG A 113 -23.22 -29.37 9.22
C ARG A 113 -22.23 -29.47 8.07
N GLU A 114 -21.25 -30.32 8.26
CA GLU A 114 -20.39 -30.78 7.18
C GLU A 114 -21.17 -31.64 6.17
N CYS A 115 -20.63 -31.77 4.97
CA CYS A 115 -21.13 -32.76 4.01
C CYS A 115 -20.63 -34.16 4.38
N ASP A 116 -21.35 -35.19 3.93
CA ASP A 116 -21.00 -36.60 4.18
C ASP A 116 -19.54 -36.95 3.85
N HIS A 117 -18.99 -36.35 2.78
CA HIS A 117 -17.59 -36.55 2.41
C HIS A 117 -16.64 -35.98 3.45
N CYS A 118 -16.85 -34.74 3.88
CA CYS A 118 -15.99 -34.07 4.87
C CYS A 118 -16.14 -34.70 6.26
N THR A 119 -17.33 -35.20 6.62
CA THR A 119 -17.57 -35.90 7.87
C THR A 119 -16.86 -37.25 7.94
N LYS A 120 -16.83 -37.99 6.83
CA LYS A 120 -16.13 -39.29 6.74
C LYS A 120 -14.62 -39.13 6.60
N ASN A 121 -14.18 -38.05 5.98
CA ASN A 121 -12.78 -37.72 5.79
C ASN A 121 -12.39 -36.57 6.72
N THR A 122 -11.43 -35.75 6.29
CA THR A 122 -11.12 -34.51 7.00
C THR A 122 -11.72 -33.34 6.21
N MET A 123 -12.16 -32.30 6.91
CA MET A 123 -12.52 -31.01 6.30
C MET A 123 -11.38 -30.38 5.48
N TYR A 124 -10.15 -30.88 5.61
CA TYR A 124 -8.99 -30.44 4.84
C TYR A 124 -8.80 -31.21 3.52
N ASP A 125 -9.68 -32.18 3.23
CA ASP A 125 -9.70 -32.86 1.95
C ASP A 125 -10.22 -31.93 0.84
N ASN A 126 -9.46 -31.84 -0.25
CA ASN A 126 -9.78 -31.02 -1.42
C ASN A 126 -10.92 -31.59 -2.27
N ASN A 127 -11.42 -32.78 -1.95
CA ASN A 127 -12.52 -33.47 -2.64
C ASN A 127 -13.90 -33.14 -2.07
N CYS A 128 -14.04 -32.03 -1.34
CA CYS A 128 -15.34 -31.58 -0.84
C CYS A 128 -16.35 -31.43 -2.01
N PRO A 129 -17.52 -32.10 -1.98
CA PRO A 129 -18.51 -32.07 -3.07
C PRO A 129 -19.14 -30.68 -3.29
N TYR A 130 -19.07 -29.79 -2.30
CA TYR A 130 -19.52 -28.40 -2.45
C TYR A 130 -18.47 -27.49 -3.10
N ARG A 131 -17.29 -28.01 -3.43
CA ARG A 131 -16.31 -27.29 -4.24
C ARG A 131 -16.96 -26.87 -5.56
N CYS A 132 -16.64 -25.66 -6.03
CA CYS A 132 -17.10 -25.21 -7.34
C CYS A 132 -16.60 -26.19 -8.42
N PRO A 133 -17.50 -26.67 -9.31
CA PRO A 133 -17.13 -27.67 -10.33
C PRO A 133 -16.19 -27.10 -11.39
N ASP A 134 -16.24 -25.77 -11.61
CA ASP A 134 -15.30 -25.04 -12.44
C ASP A 134 -14.29 -24.30 -11.55
N GLU A 135 -13.00 -24.56 -11.78
CA GLU A 135 -11.90 -23.85 -11.13
C GLU A 135 -11.92 -22.34 -11.43
N HIS A 136 -12.60 -21.93 -12.51
CA HIS A 136 -12.78 -20.54 -12.92
C HIS A 136 -14.19 -20.01 -12.63
N ASN A 137 -14.94 -20.64 -11.72
CA ASN A 137 -16.29 -20.17 -11.38
C ASN A 137 -16.25 -18.70 -10.93
N ARG A 138 -16.76 -17.81 -11.80
CA ARG A 138 -16.75 -16.35 -11.62
C ARG A 138 -17.53 -15.89 -10.38
N LEU A 139 -18.46 -16.72 -9.89
CA LEU A 139 -19.28 -16.42 -8.72
C LEU A 139 -18.54 -16.69 -7.40
N CYS A 140 -17.51 -17.54 -7.40
CA CYS A 140 -16.69 -17.78 -6.23
C CYS A 140 -15.45 -16.87 -6.29
N PRO A 141 -15.29 -15.89 -5.37
CA PRO A 141 -14.17 -14.94 -5.42
C PRO A 141 -12.79 -15.57 -5.33
N ALA A 142 -12.68 -16.78 -4.79
CA ALA A 142 -11.43 -17.55 -4.73
C ALA A 142 -11.13 -18.27 -6.05
N CYS A 143 -12.12 -18.96 -6.63
CA CYS A 143 -12.00 -19.63 -7.93
C CYS A 143 -11.76 -18.61 -9.04
N ALA A 144 -12.46 -17.47 -9.04
CA ALA A 144 -12.26 -16.40 -10.02
C ALA A 144 -10.86 -15.75 -10.02
N LYS A 145 -10.00 -16.12 -9.06
CA LYS A 145 -8.63 -15.63 -8.92
C LYS A 145 -7.60 -16.75 -8.89
N ASP A 146 -8.00 -17.96 -9.28
CA ASP A 146 -7.14 -19.15 -9.33
C ASP A 146 -6.40 -19.40 -8.01
N LYS A 147 -7.07 -19.12 -6.87
CA LYS A 147 -6.46 -19.27 -5.54
C LYS A 147 -6.32 -20.74 -5.07
N GLY A 148 -6.59 -21.71 -5.94
CA GLY A 148 -6.58 -23.13 -5.61
C GLY A 148 -7.91 -23.67 -5.07
N ALA A 149 -7.99 -25.00 -5.00
CA ALA A 149 -9.16 -25.76 -4.55
C ALA A 149 -9.49 -25.48 -3.08
N GLU A 150 -8.45 -25.38 -2.26
CA GLU A 150 -8.46 -25.19 -0.81
C GLU A 150 -9.01 -23.82 -0.38
N ALA A 151 -9.00 -22.83 -1.27
CA ALA A 151 -9.53 -21.49 -1.03
C ALA A 151 -11.00 -21.34 -1.48
N CYS A 152 -11.59 -22.36 -2.10
CA CYS A 152 -12.93 -22.30 -2.67
C CYS A 152 -13.99 -22.09 -1.56
N TYR A 153 -14.76 -21.01 -1.68
CA TYR A 153 -15.83 -20.63 -0.72
C TYR A 153 -16.99 -21.61 -0.64
N GLY A 154 -17.14 -22.49 -1.64
CA GLY A 154 -18.14 -23.55 -1.60
C GLY A 154 -17.79 -24.67 -0.61
N THR A 155 -16.51 -24.88 -0.34
CA THR A 155 -16.05 -26.01 0.50
C THR A 155 -16.51 -25.88 1.96
N CYS A 156 -16.78 -27.01 2.62
CA CYS A 156 -17.13 -27.04 4.05
C CYS A 156 -16.09 -26.30 4.91
N ARG A 157 -14.80 -26.46 4.60
CA ARG A 157 -13.71 -25.75 5.30
C ARG A 157 -13.86 -24.24 5.26
N VAL A 158 -13.96 -23.65 4.07
CA VAL A 158 -14.00 -22.18 3.96
C VAL A 158 -15.30 -21.63 4.55
N ARG A 159 -16.40 -22.39 4.45
CA ARG A 159 -17.65 -22.05 5.15
C ARG A 159 -17.48 -22.07 6.67
N TRP A 160 -16.90 -23.14 7.22
CA TRP A 160 -16.57 -23.22 8.65
C TRP A 160 -15.69 -22.05 9.10
N GLU A 161 -14.58 -21.79 8.39
CA GLU A 161 -13.66 -20.69 8.70
C GLU A 161 -14.35 -19.33 8.61
N SER A 162 -15.30 -19.16 7.69
CA SER A 162 -16.13 -17.96 7.57
C SER A 162 -17.06 -17.80 8.77
N GLU A 163 -17.73 -18.86 9.21
CA GLU A 163 -18.63 -18.81 10.37
C GLU A 163 -17.85 -18.53 11.66
N LEU A 164 -16.70 -19.18 11.85
CA LEU A 164 -15.81 -18.90 12.97
C LEU A 164 -15.37 -17.44 12.99
N ASN A 165 -14.88 -16.91 11.86
CA ASN A 165 -14.53 -15.49 11.75
C ASN A 165 -15.72 -14.56 12.02
N ARG A 166 -16.95 -14.95 11.64
CA ARG A 166 -18.15 -14.17 11.92
C ARG A 166 -18.41 -14.03 13.41
N VAL A 167 -18.29 -15.13 14.16
CA VAL A 167 -18.48 -15.09 15.62
C VAL A 167 -17.32 -14.35 16.31
N LEU A 168 -16.09 -14.56 15.85
CA LEU A 168 -14.89 -13.91 16.40
C LEU A 168 -14.76 -12.43 16.06
N ARG A 169 -15.50 -11.92 15.06
CA ARG A 169 -15.40 -10.52 14.61
C ARG A 169 -15.58 -9.50 15.74
N ASN A 170 -16.41 -9.84 16.73
CA ASN A 170 -16.71 -8.96 17.85
C ASN A 170 -15.92 -9.31 19.12
N ASP A 171 -15.00 -10.26 19.04
CA ASP A 171 -14.20 -10.69 20.18
C ASP A 171 -13.16 -9.64 20.57
N ALA A 172 -13.00 -9.41 21.87
CA ALA A 172 -12.10 -8.38 22.40
C ALA A 172 -10.63 -8.67 22.04
N ALA A 173 -10.19 -9.93 22.09
CA ALA A 173 -8.81 -10.30 21.80
C ALA A 173 -8.46 -10.04 20.32
N PHE A 174 -9.42 -10.27 19.41
CA PHE A 174 -9.27 -9.87 18.01
C PHE A 174 -9.05 -8.36 17.87
N PHE A 175 -9.92 -7.53 18.47
CA PHE A 175 -9.79 -6.07 18.37
C PHE A 175 -8.48 -5.56 18.96
N GLU A 176 -8.11 -6.04 20.14
CA GLU A 176 -6.88 -5.62 20.81
C GLU A 176 -5.63 -5.93 19.97
N GLN A 177 -5.53 -7.16 19.45
CA GLN A 177 -4.40 -7.55 18.62
C GLN A 177 -4.41 -6.82 17.26
N HIS A 178 -5.58 -6.61 16.65
CA HIS A 178 -5.72 -5.86 15.42
C HIS A 178 -5.22 -4.40 15.58
N GLU A 179 -5.66 -3.71 16.64
CA GLU A 179 -5.24 -2.34 16.94
C GLU A 179 -3.77 -2.25 17.36
N ARG A 180 -3.27 -3.24 18.09
CA ARG A 180 -1.83 -3.35 18.39
C ARG A 180 -1.03 -3.44 17.10
N ASN A 181 -1.42 -4.33 16.19
CA ASN A 181 -0.74 -4.53 14.90
C ASN A 181 -0.80 -3.27 14.01
N LYS A 182 -1.92 -2.55 14.00
CA LYS A 182 -2.03 -1.24 13.32
C LYS A 182 -1.05 -0.21 13.87
N ARG A 183 -0.97 -0.07 15.20
CA ARG A 183 -0.02 0.83 15.86
C ARG A 183 1.43 0.43 15.58
N THR A 184 1.74 -0.87 15.66
CA THR A 184 3.05 -1.41 15.31
C THR A 184 3.44 -1.06 13.87
N TRP A 185 2.53 -1.22 12.91
CA TRP A 185 2.78 -0.82 11.53
C TRP A 185 3.12 0.66 11.41
N MET A 186 2.30 1.53 12.00
CA MET A 186 2.51 2.98 11.96
C MET A 186 3.84 3.40 12.57
N ASP A 187 4.25 2.78 13.68
CA ASP A 187 5.55 3.04 14.31
C ASP A 187 6.71 2.54 13.43
N LYS A 188 6.54 1.41 12.74
CA LYS A 188 7.54 0.86 11.81
C LYS A 188 7.81 1.74 10.61
N ILE A 189 6.79 2.39 10.05
CA ILE A 189 6.92 3.24 8.84
C ILE A 189 7.12 4.72 9.15
N ARG A 190 7.15 5.11 10.44
CA ARG A 190 7.32 6.51 10.84
C ARG A 190 8.65 7.05 10.31
N GLN A 191 8.61 8.19 9.63
CA GLN A 191 9.79 8.83 9.03
C GLN A 191 10.26 9.99 9.91
N CYS A 192 11.01 9.68 10.98
CA CYS A 192 11.68 10.68 11.81
C CYS A 192 13.01 10.15 12.34
N PRO A 193 13.96 11.00 12.76
CA PRO A 193 15.30 10.55 13.18
C PRO A 193 15.30 9.53 14.33
N ALA A 194 14.27 9.55 15.18
CA ALA A 194 14.09 8.64 16.31
C ALA A 194 13.10 7.49 16.02
N SER A 195 12.76 7.22 14.75
CA SER A 195 11.85 6.13 14.40
C SER A 195 12.55 4.77 14.32
N ARG A 196 11.76 3.69 14.37
CA ARG A 196 12.26 2.34 14.08
C ARG A 196 12.78 2.20 12.64
N PHE A 197 12.28 3.03 11.72
CA PHE A 197 12.71 3.04 10.33
C PHE A 197 14.06 3.75 10.10
N ALA A 198 14.48 4.65 10.99
CA ALA A 198 15.68 5.47 10.79
C ALA A 198 16.97 4.66 10.56
N LYS A 199 17.07 3.44 11.12
CA LYS A 199 18.19 2.53 10.82
C LYS A 199 18.18 2.06 9.36
N TYR A 200 17.01 1.86 8.78
CA TYR A 200 16.82 1.46 7.39
C TYR A 200 16.98 2.64 6.43
N ASP A 201 16.57 3.85 6.81
CA ASP A 201 16.87 5.06 6.03
C ASP A 201 18.38 5.26 5.86
N ARG A 202 19.15 5.13 6.95
CA ARG A 202 20.62 5.19 6.90
C ARG A 202 21.20 4.11 6.00
N LEU A 203 20.65 2.89 6.07
CA LEU A 203 21.09 1.78 5.24
C LEU A 203 20.82 2.04 3.76
N LEU A 204 19.60 2.49 3.42
CA LEU A 204 19.20 2.84 2.06
C LEU A 204 20.11 3.93 1.47
N LEU A 205 20.37 4.97 2.26
CA LEU A 205 21.21 6.07 1.84
C LEU A 205 22.67 5.64 1.65
N GLN A 206 23.25 4.92 2.62
CA GLN A 206 24.66 4.54 2.60
C GLN A 206 25.00 3.46 1.57
N HIS A 207 24.14 2.44 1.41
CA HIS A 207 24.44 1.30 0.56
C HIS A 207 23.89 1.45 -0.86
N PHE A 208 22.82 2.22 -1.04
CA PHE A 208 22.13 2.33 -2.33
C PHE A 208 22.04 3.77 -2.84
N GLY A 209 22.26 4.78 -1.98
CA GLY A 209 22.08 6.19 -2.34
C GLY A 209 20.62 6.51 -2.68
N LEU A 210 19.69 5.90 -1.94
CA LEU A 210 18.24 6.02 -2.08
C LEU A 210 17.59 6.35 -0.72
N GLU A 211 16.34 6.80 -0.77
CA GLU A 211 15.46 7.00 0.38
C GLU A 211 14.15 6.21 0.17
N ALA A 212 13.45 5.90 1.26
CA ALA A 212 12.08 5.43 1.19
C ALA A 212 11.14 6.60 1.48
N PHE A 213 9.97 6.60 0.83
CA PHE A 213 8.87 7.50 1.15
C PHE A 213 7.62 6.66 1.41
N PHE A 214 6.95 6.91 2.52
CA PHE A 214 5.71 6.23 2.89
C PHE A 214 4.56 7.22 2.95
N ALA A 215 3.46 6.90 2.27
CA ALA A 215 2.22 7.67 2.35
C ALA A 215 1.08 6.74 2.75
N SER A 216 0.40 7.07 3.86
CA SER A 216 -0.81 6.36 4.25
C SER A 216 -2.02 6.98 3.57
N THR A 217 -2.89 6.15 3.00
CA THR A 217 -4.11 6.61 2.34
C THR A 217 -5.31 5.78 2.78
N LYS A 218 -6.48 6.42 2.81
CA LYS A 218 -7.78 5.79 3.11
C LYS A 218 -8.49 5.48 1.80
N ILE A 219 -9.38 4.49 1.82
CA ILE A 219 -10.23 4.21 0.66
C ILE A 219 -11.12 5.40 0.35
N ASP A 220 -11.23 5.68 -0.94
CA ASP A 220 -12.23 6.57 -1.50
C ASP A 220 -13.58 5.89 -1.61
N TYR A 221 -14.57 6.43 -0.91
CA TYR A 221 -15.97 6.00 -0.97
C TYR A 221 -16.53 6.00 -2.40
N GLN A 222 -16.00 6.84 -3.30
CA GLN A 222 -16.46 6.96 -4.68
C GLN A 222 -15.77 5.98 -5.64
N ASN A 223 -14.60 5.44 -5.28
CA ASN A 223 -13.88 4.44 -6.08
C ASN A 223 -14.12 3.02 -5.55
N LEU A 224 -15.33 2.50 -5.80
CA LEU A 224 -15.76 1.12 -5.49
C LEU A 224 -14.91 0.01 -6.14
N LYS A 225 -13.96 0.36 -7.02
CA LYS A 225 -13.03 -0.61 -7.65
C LYS A 225 -11.95 -1.09 -6.67
N TRP A 226 -11.85 -0.46 -5.50
CA TRP A 226 -11.00 -0.87 -4.39
C TRP A 226 -11.87 -1.17 -3.14
N PRO A 227 -11.72 -2.31 -2.45
CA PRO A 227 -10.83 -3.44 -2.71
C PRO A 227 -11.56 -4.71 -3.17
N ARG A 228 -10.82 -5.57 -3.86
CA ARG A 228 -11.29 -6.90 -4.31
C ARG A 228 -11.00 -8.03 -3.31
N ASP A 229 -10.36 -7.78 -2.17
CA ASP A 229 -10.19 -8.84 -1.17
C ASP A 229 -11.51 -9.06 -0.45
N PHE A 230 -11.79 -10.28 -0.03
CA PHE A 230 -13.05 -10.57 0.65
C PHE A 230 -12.91 -10.41 2.18
N GLN A 231 -11.66 -10.40 2.65
CA GLN A 231 -11.33 -10.32 4.08
C GLN A 231 -11.74 -8.98 4.72
N TYR A 232 -11.96 -7.93 3.93
CA TYR A 232 -12.41 -6.63 4.45
C TYR A 232 -13.80 -6.67 5.10
N ARG A 233 -14.62 -7.69 4.81
CA ARG A 233 -15.96 -7.84 5.42
C ARG A 233 -15.93 -7.97 6.95
N TRP A 234 -14.76 -8.31 7.51
CA TRP A 234 -14.55 -8.43 8.95
C TRP A 234 -14.29 -7.09 9.63
N HIS A 235 -13.98 -6.05 8.86
CA HIS A 235 -13.51 -4.76 9.38
C HIS A 235 -14.56 -3.67 9.18
N ALA A 236 -14.47 -2.60 9.97
CA ALA A 236 -15.29 -1.43 9.72
C ALA A 236 -14.79 -0.69 8.47
N GLN A 237 -15.70 0.00 7.78
CA GLN A 237 -15.33 0.74 6.57
C GLN A 237 -14.27 1.84 6.84
N SER A 238 -14.28 2.39 8.06
CA SER A 238 -13.30 3.38 8.55
C SER A 238 -11.87 2.83 8.69
N ASP A 239 -11.72 1.50 8.80
CA ASP A 239 -10.43 0.82 8.95
C ASP A 239 -9.76 0.50 7.61
N LEU A 240 -10.48 0.71 6.50
CA LEU A 240 -9.96 0.38 5.19
C LEU A 240 -8.92 1.42 4.74
N ARG A 241 -7.66 1.08 5.00
CA ARG A 241 -6.50 1.92 4.75
C ARG A 241 -5.41 1.12 4.03
N THR A 242 -4.39 1.83 3.58
CA THR A 242 -3.20 1.21 2.99
C THR A 242 -2.03 2.16 3.06
N THR A 243 -0.82 1.62 2.94
CA THR A 243 0.41 2.40 2.82
C THR A 243 0.96 2.20 1.42
N ILE A 244 1.20 3.31 0.75
CA ILE A 244 1.94 3.38 -0.50
C ILE A 244 3.41 3.63 -0.13
N CYS A 245 4.33 2.98 -0.84
CA CYS A 245 5.75 3.18 -0.64
C CYS A 245 6.49 3.35 -1.96
N TYR A 246 7.45 4.25 -1.94
CA TYR A 246 8.35 4.52 -3.04
C TYR A 246 9.79 4.47 -2.57
N LEU A 247 10.66 3.95 -3.42
CA LEU A 247 12.08 4.28 -3.36
C LEU A 247 12.31 5.54 -4.19
N THR A 248 12.99 6.52 -3.63
CA THR A 248 13.29 7.81 -4.26
C THR A 248 14.77 8.14 -4.18
N LEU A 249 15.22 9.09 -5.00
CA LEU A 249 16.54 9.68 -4.82
C LEU A 249 16.51 10.66 -3.64
N PRO A 250 17.62 10.80 -2.90
CA PRO A 250 17.75 11.81 -1.86
C PRO A 250 17.53 13.20 -2.43
N ARG A 251 16.72 14.02 -1.75
CA ARG A 251 16.52 15.41 -2.14
C ARG A 251 17.77 16.23 -1.81
N THR A 252 18.55 16.61 -2.81
CA THR A 252 19.68 17.54 -2.62
C THR A 252 19.14 18.95 -2.40
N GLY A 253 19.18 19.44 -1.15
CA GLY A 253 19.12 20.88 -0.85
C GLY A 253 17.75 21.57 -0.83
N GLY A 254 16.63 20.85 -0.90
CA GLY A 254 15.31 21.43 -0.64
C GLY A 254 15.05 21.52 0.87
N PRO A 255 14.27 22.51 1.36
CA PRO A 255 13.79 22.50 2.74
C PRO A 255 13.21 21.13 3.05
N SER A 256 13.63 20.52 4.15
CA SER A 256 12.98 19.34 4.72
C SER A 256 11.59 19.75 5.18
N GLY A 257 10.67 19.95 4.23
CA GLY A 257 9.27 20.11 4.50
C GLY A 257 8.86 18.90 5.31
N ARG A 258 8.52 19.11 6.58
CA ARG A 258 7.81 18.11 7.37
C ARG A 258 6.55 17.80 6.58
N PHE A 259 6.52 16.66 5.91
CA PHE A 259 5.27 16.07 5.48
C PHE A 259 4.52 15.73 6.77
N PHE A 260 3.61 16.62 7.15
CA PHE A 260 2.68 16.30 8.20
C PHE A 260 1.71 15.30 7.59
N ASN A 261 1.76 14.06 8.06
CA ASN A 261 0.65 13.13 7.87
C ASN A 261 -0.62 13.91 8.24
N GLY A 262 -1.50 14.15 7.27
CA GLY A 262 -2.76 14.84 7.49
C GLY A 262 -3.60 14.08 8.52
N SER A 263 -3.39 14.36 9.80
CA SER A 263 -4.31 14.03 10.87
C SER A 263 -5.28 15.19 11.02
N THR A 264 -6.14 15.38 10.05
CA THR A 264 -7.35 16.16 10.28
C THR A 264 -8.53 15.30 9.88
N GLU A 265 -9.24 14.84 10.91
CA GLU A 265 -10.68 14.66 10.85
C GLU A 265 -11.30 15.99 10.39
N GLU A 266 -11.31 16.27 9.09
CA GLU A 266 -12.00 17.45 8.57
C GLU A 266 -12.98 17.06 7.47
N LYS A 267 -14.23 17.23 7.87
CA LYS A 267 -15.46 17.35 7.11
C LYS A 267 -15.25 18.10 5.78
N GLN A 268 -14.87 17.39 4.73
CA GLN A 268 -15.23 17.64 3.33
C GLN A 268 -14.54 16.55 2.51
N GLY A 269 -15.32 15.79 1.72
CA GLY A 269 -14.91 14.58 1.00
C GLY A 269 -13.84 14.74 -0.08
N ARG A 270 -12.70 15.37 0.22
CA ARG A 270 -11.50 15.38 -0.61
C ARG A 270 -10.44 14.53 0.06
N ILE A 271 -10.11 13.43 -0.60
CA ILE A 271 -9.00 12.57 -0.17
C ILE A 271 -7.73 13.24 -0.62
N LEU A 272 -6.98 13.77 0.34
CA LEU A 272 -5.60 14.14 0.11
C LEU A 272 -4.81 12.84 -0.08
N VAL A 273 -4.68 12.40 -1.33
CA VAL A 273 -3.59 11.50 -1.68
C VAL A 273 -2.35 12.39 -1.71
N GLU A 274 -1.54 12.37 -0.65
CA GLU A 274 -0.17 12.88 -0.69
C GLU A 274 0.68 11.95 -1.58
N ALA A 275 0.34 11.89 -2.86
CA ALA A 275 1.28 11.54 -3.89
C ALA A 275 1.88 12.88 -4.33
N ALA A 276 3.04 13.22 -3.76
CA ALA A 276 3.98 14.04 -4.52
C ALA A 276 3.99 13.47 -5.95
N GLN A 277 3.79 14.30 -6.97
CA GLN A 277 3.75 13.87 -8.37
C GLN A 277 5.07 13.18 -8.71
N ALA A 278 5.09 11.86 -8.53
CA ALA A 278 6.26 11.05 -8.73
C ALA A 278 6.17 10.51 -10.15
N LEU A 279 7.17 10.83 -10.98
CA LEU A 279 7.26 10.19 -12.27
C LEU A 279 7.81 8.77 -12.05
N PRO A 280 7.07 7.72 -12.47
CA PRO A 280 7.58 6.38 -12.40
C PRO A 280 8.86 6.29 -13.23
N VAL A 281 9.94 5.80 -12.62
CA VAL A 281 11.19 5.56 -13.36
C VAL A 281 10.95 4.37 -14.30
N ASP A 282 11.01 4.62 -15.60
CA ASP A 282 11.15 3.53 -16.57
C ASP A 282 12.58 2.99 -16.53
N LEU A 283 12.74 1.81 -15.96
CA LEU A 283 14.03 1.11 -15.86
C LEU A 283 14.52 0.58 -17.23
N ALA A 284 13.72 0.65 -18.30
CA ALA A 284 14.14 0.23 -19.64
C ALA A 284 14.82 1.37 -20.46
N SER A 285 14.57 2.64 -20.14
CA SER A 285 15.02 3.79 -20.95
C SER A 285 16.52 4.13 -20.84
N THR A 286 17.13 4.68 -21.90
CA THR A 286 18.59 4.75 -22.15
C THR A 286 19.28 6.12 -22.01
N ALA A 287 18.63 7.20 -21.56
CA ALA A 287 19.30 8.52 -21.52
C ALA A 287 20.40 8.64 -20.43
N ALA A 288 21.49 9.37 -20.71
CA ALA A 288 22.76 9.26 -19.95
C ALA A 288 22.77 9.77 -18.48
N PRO A 289 22.06 10.85 -18.07
CA PRO A 289 21.89 11.18 -16.64
C PRO A 289 21.01 10.16 -15.91
N ILE A 290 20.12 9.49 -16.64
CA ILE A 290 19.25 8.42 -16.13
C ILE A 290 20.06 7.16 -15.82
N ALA A 291 21.19 6.91 -16.49
CA ALA A 291 21.94 5.67 -16.34
C ALA A 291 22.49 5.44 -14.91
N ASN A 292 23.07 6.46 -14.25
CA ASN A 292 23.57 6.31 -12.87
C ASN A 292 22.41 6.12 -11.88
N MET A 293 21.38 6.95 -11.97
CA MET A 293 20.18 6.85 -11.13
C MET A 293 19.51 5.48 -11.29
N ARG A 294 19.34 5.03 -12.53
CA ARG A 294 18.82 3.70 -12.90
C ARG A 294 19.68 2.58 -12.34
N ARG A 295 21.01 2.70 -12.39
CA ARG A 295 21.92 1.71 -11.78
C ARG A 295 21.68 1.60 -10.28
N ARG A 296 21.47 2.71 -9.56
CA ARG A 296 21.16 2.68 -8.11
C ARG A 296 19.86 1.95 -7.83
N PHE A 297 18.78 2.30 -8.52
CA PHE A 297 17.49 1.60 -8.39
C PHE A 297 17.61 0.12 -8.76
N THR A 298 18.23 -0.20 -9.90
CA THR A 298 18.41 -1.60 -10.35
C THR A 298 19.22 -2.41 -9.34
N PHE A 299 20.30 -1.81 -8.82
CA PHE A 299 21.14 -2.43 -7.80
C PHE A 299 20.37 -2.69 -6.50
N ALA A 300 19.59 -1.70 -6.02
CA ALA A 300 18.76 -1.86 -4.83
C ALA A 300 17.68 -2.92 -5.02
N MET A 301 16.94 -2.87 -6.14
CA MET A 301 15.87 -3.81 -6.46
C MET A 301 16.41 -5.24 -6.56
N LYS A 302 17.57 -5.45 -7.20
CA LYS A 302 18.20 -6.77 -7.28
C LYS A 302 18.69 -7.26 -5.92
N THR A 303 19.47 -6.44 -5.21
CA THR A 303 20.09 -6.82 -3.92
C THR A 303 19.05 -7.10 -2.84
N LEU A 304 18.01 -6.28 -2.78
CA LEU A 304 16.90 -6.43 -1.85
C LEU A 304 15.82 -7.38 -2.42
N ALA A 305 15.98 -7.97 -3.60
CA ALA A 305 14.99 -8.83 -4.25
C ALA A 305 13.56 -8.24 -4.24
N LEU A 306 13.45 -6.98 -4.66
CA LEU A 306 12.19 -6.24 -4.74
C LEU A 306 11.64 -6.28 -6.16
N THR A 307 10.31 -6.21 -6.28
CA THR A 307 9.60 -6.06 -7.55
C THR A 307 8.82 -4.75 -7.54
N PRO A 308 8.78 -4.00 -8.66
CA PRO A 308 7.91 -2.83 -8.76
C PRO A 308 6.46 -3.20 -8.47
N SER A 309 5.78 -2.41 -7.65
CA SER A 309 4.40 -2.68 -7.23
C SER A 309 3.61 -1.38 -7.13
N VAL A 310 2.92 -1.04 -8.21
CA VAL A 310 1.96 0.07 -8.22
C VAL A 310 0.70 -0.37 -7.49
N HIS A 311 0.34 0.36 -6.44
CA HIS A 311 -0.89 0.10 -5.72
C HIS A 311 -2.09 0.46 -6.61
N PRO A 312 -3.09 -0.42 -6.82
CA PRO A 312 -4.27 -0.10 -7.63
C PRO A 312 -5.01 1.22 -7.32
N SER A 313 -4.92 1.81 -6.11
CA SER A 313 -5.48 3.15 -5.82
C SER A 313 -4.80 4.26 -6.63
N GLN A 314 -3.64 3.96 -7.21
CA GLN A 314 -2.84 4.89 -8.00
C GLN A 314 -3.04 4.71 -9.50
N LYS A 315 -3.69 3.62 -9.94
CA LYS A 315 -3.91 3.33 -11.37
C LYS A 315 -4.82 4.33 -12.07
N HIS A 316 -5.57 5.13 -11.31
CA HIS A 316 -6.44 6.18 -11.83
C HIS A 316 -5.81 7.58 -11.79
N ALA A 317 -4.62 7.73 -11.20
CA ALA A 317 -3.87 8.96 -11.34
C ALA A 317 -3.43 9.07 -12.81
N SER A 318 -4.00 10.03 -13.53
CA SER A 318 -3.57 10.30 -14.90
C SER A 318 -2.06 10.59 -14.88
N PRO A 319 -1.25 9.96 -15.74
CA PRO A 319 0.16 10.32 -15.86
C PRO A 319 0.22 11.81 -16.20
N VAL A 320 0.84 12.61 -15.33
CA VAL A 320 1.13 14.02 -15.59
C VAL A 320 2.19 14.05 -16.68
N SER A 321 1.76 14.05 -17.93
CA SER A 321 2.65 14.20 -19.07
C SER A 321 3.13 15.65 -19.12
N ALA A 322 4.44 15.86 -19.16
CA ALA A 322 5.07 17.17 -19.35
C ALA A 322 4.57 17.91 -20.61
N LYS A 323 3.97 17.20 -21.59
CA LYS A 323 3.31 17.83 -22.76
C LYS A 323 2.04 18.60 -22.41
N LYS A 324 1.37 18.31 -21.29
CA LYS A 324 0.10 18.96 -20.92
C LYS A 324 0.30 20.34 -20.31
N LEU A 325 1.48 20.62 -19.74
CA LEU A 325 1.86 21.95 -19.26
C LEU A 325 2.16 22.92 -20.41
N LYS A 326 2.80 22.46 -21.50
CA LYS A 326 3.05 23.31 -22.68
C LYS A 326 1.78 23.78 -23.40
N MET A 327 0.69 23.02 -23.33
CA MET A 327 -0.55 23.41 -24.01
C MET A 327 -1.28 24.59 -23.36
N HIS A 328 -1.01 24.91 -22.08
CA HIS A 328 -1.64 26.07 -21.44
C HIS A 328 -0.88 27.37 -21.72
N ASP A 329 0.45 27.33 -21.74
CA ASP A 329 1.29 28.51 -22.00
C ASP A 329 1.21 28.97 -23.47
N ASP A 330 1.04 28.05 -24.42
CA ASP A 330 0.93 28.39 -25.85
C ASP A 330 -0.48 28.90 -26.25
N ALA A 331 -1.51 28.62 -25.44
CA ALA A 331 -2.87 29.11 -25.67
C ALA A 331 -3.03 30.55 -25.17
N GLU A 332 -2.47 30.88 -24.00
CA GLU A 332 -2.53 32.26 -23.48
C GLU A 332 -1.64 33.25 -24.25
N ARG A 333 -0.61 32.76 -24.95
CA ARG A 333 0.24 33.62 -25.79
C ARG A 333 -0.37 33.99 -27.14
N ASN A 334 -1.31 33.19 -27.67
CA ASN A 334 -1.93 33.45 -28.97
C ASN A 334 -3.16 34.39 -28.91
N ASP A 335 -3.75 34.59 -27.74
CA ASP A 335 -4.92 35.47 -27.57
C ASP A 335 -4.55 36.95 -27.29
N GLY A 336 -3.27 37.25 -27.08
CA GLY A 336 -2.77 38.61 -26.85
C GLY A 336 -2.45 39.43 -28.12
N GLU A 337 -2.34 38.81 -29.30
CA GLU A 337 -1.85 39.49 -30.53
C GLU A 337 -2.94 39.82 -31.55
N ARG A 338 -4.24 39.71 -31.20
CA ARG A 338 -5.33 39.86 -32.20
C ARG A 338 -6.45 40.85 -31.87
N LYS A 339 -6.20 41.85 -31.02
CA LYS A 339 -7.15 42.96 -30.83
C LYS A 339 -6.48 44.32 -30.95
N ASP A 340 -6.17 44.69 -32.17
CA ASP A 340 -6.22 46.08 -32.63
C ASP A 340 -6.63 46.08 -34.10
N LYS A 341 -7.62 46.92 -34.45
CA LYS A 341 -8.40 47.01 -35.70
C LYS A 341 -9.71 46.22 -35.70
N ASP A 342 -10.77 46.80 -35.15
CA ASP A 342 -11.68 47.62 -35.97
C ASP A 342 -12.78 48.23 -35.11
N ALA A 343 -13.05 49.50 -35.40
CA ALA A 343 -14.00 50.34 -34.69
C ALA A 343 -15.38 50.32 -35.36
N THR A 344 -16.38 50.66 -34.54
CA THR A 344 -17.64 51.36 -34.87
C THR A 344 -18.78 50.54 -35.50
N LYS A 345 -19.89 50.33 -34.76
CA LYS A 345 -21.09 51.21 -34.79
C LYS A 345 -22.31 50.62 -34.05
N THR A 346 -22.99 51.51 -33.32
CA THR A 346 -24.44 51.58 -32.97
C THR A 346 -25.06 50.69 -31.87
N GLU A 347 -25.41 51.37 -30.77
CA GLU A 347 -26.55 51.16 -29.85
C GLU A 347 -27.89 51.67 -30.47
N PRO A 348 -29.12 51.58 -29.86
CA PRO A 348 -29.47 51.23 -28.46
C PRO A 348 -30.75 50.35 -28.19
N ALA A 349 -30.81 49.82 -26.95
CA ALA A 349 -31.97 49.67 -26.01
C ALA A 349 -33.24 48.82 -26.37
N PRO A 350 -34.14 48.52 -25.40
CA PRO A 350 -33.96 48.01 -24.03
C PRO A 350 -34.81 46.74 -23.72
N LEU A 351 -34.47 46.09 -22.61
CA LEU A 351 -35.12 44.89 -22.04
C LEU A 351 -36.57 45.13 -21.58
N LYS A 352 -37.49 44.27 -22.04
CA LYS A 352 -38.78 43.96 -21.40
C LYS A 352 -38.72 42.51 -20.93
N THR A 353 -38.96 42.26 -19.65
CA THR A 353 -39.34 40.92 -19.18
C THR A 353 -40.56 41.03 -18.28
N VAL A 354 -41.62 40.35 -18.71
CA VAL A 354 -42.89 40.16 -18.02
C VAL A 354 -42.90 38.75 -17.41
N SER A 355 -43.41 38.70 -16.17
CA SER A 355 -44.02 37.64 -15.35
C SER A 355 -44.10 36.18 -15.83
N LEU A 356 -43.95 35.26 -14.86
CA LEU A 356 -44.99 34.32 -14.35
C LEU A 356 -44.38 33.60 -13.11
N MET A 357 -44.79 33.79 -11.84
CA MET A 357 -46.02 33.44 -11.12
C MET A 357 -46.44 31.95 -11.18
N HIS A 358 -46.29 31.22 -10.07
CA HIS A 358 -47.32 30.45 -9.30
C HIS A 358 -46.61 29.51 -8.30
N HIS A 359 -46.71 29.73 -6.98
CA HIS A 359 -47.75 29.31 -6.01
C HIS A 359 -47.47 27.92 -5.39
N GLN A 360 -47.17 27.89 -4.07
CA GLN A 360 -48.00 27.34 -2.96
C GLN A 360 -47.94 25.79 -2.88
N SER A 361 -47.77 25.07 -1.78
CA SER A 361 -48.08 25.19 -0.34
C SER A 361 -47.14 24.19 0.40
N GLY A 362 -46.71 24.29 1.66
CA GLY A 362 -47.46 24.48 2.90
C GLY A 362 -47.99 23.13 3.43
N VAL A 363 -47.24 22.41 4.29
CA VAL A 363 -47.74 21.45 5.32
C VAL A 363 -46.61 21.26 6.38
N THR A 364 -46.69 21.88 7.56
CA THR A 364 -47.18 21.38 8.87
C THR A 364 -46.38 20.21 9.50
N ALA A 365 -45.75 20.50 10.63
CA ALA A 365 -45.16 19.55 11.57
C ALA A 365 -46.21 19.06 12.58
N PRO A 366 -46.04 17.86 13.19
CA PRO A 366 -46.77 17.50 14.40
C PRO A 366 -45.89 17.51 15.66
N GLU A 367 -46.51 17.97 16.75
CA GLU A 367 -46.10 17.87 18.15
C GLU A 367 -46.01 16.41 18.66
N PRO A 368 -45.31 16.18 19.78
CA PRO A 368 -45.44 14.97 20.60
C PRO A 368 -46.28 15.21 21.88
N LEU A 369 -47.13 14.24 22.21
CA LEU A 369 -47.73 14.01 23.54
C LEU A 369 -47.49 12.52 23.86
N GLU A 370 -46.65 12.24 24.85
CA GLU A 370 -47.01 11.84 26.22
C GLU A 370 -47.43 10.38 26.36
N GLN A 371 -46.72 9.67 27.24
CA GLN A 371 -47.29 8.64 28.12
C GLN A 371 -46.39 8.50 29.35
N GLY A 372 -46.97 8.75 30.51
CA GLY A 372 -46.45 8.41 31.83
C GLY A 372 -47.29 7.32 32.48
N ASP A 373 -46.72 6.81 33.58
CA ASP A 373 -47.15 5.80 34.56
C ASP A 373 -47.13 4.31 34.18
#